data_AF-A0A8J2YC62-F1
#
_entry.id   AF-A0A8J2YC62-F1
#
_cell.length_a   1.000
_cell.length_b   1.000
_cell.length_c   1.000
_cell.angle_alpha   90.00
_cell.angle_beta   90.00
_cell.angle_gamma   90.00
#
_symmetry.space_group_name_H-M   'P 1'
#
loop_
_entity.id
_entity.type
_entity.pdbx_description
1 polymer ?
#
loop_
_entity_poly.entity_id
_entity_poly.type
_entity_poly.pdbx_seq_one_letter_code
_entity_poly.pdbx_strand_id
1 'polypeptide(L)' 'MIKILEKCAVEAVNNVSRMYPNLKEFAVDMGIDTKSRVWIYEVNIEPLTKGNFGKLPDRTLYRKIKKMRKMAR' A
#
# COMPACT_ATOMS: atom_id res chain seq x y z
N MET A 1 -13.06 -10.41 5.99
CA MET A 1 -12.87 -9.11 5.30
C MET A 1 -11.39 -8.74 5.16
N ILE A 2 -10.63 -8.56 6.24
CA ILE A 2 -9.20 -8.16 6.18
C ILE A 2 -8.36 -9.08 5.29
N LYS A 3 -8.52 -10.41 5.41
CA LYS A 3 -7.81 -11.38 4.55
C LYS A 3 -8.11 -11.23 3.05
N ILE A 4 -9.31 -10.77 2.69
CA ILE A 4 -9.71 -10.56 1.29
C ILE A 4 -9.02 -9.31 0.74
N LEU A 5 -8.99 -8.23 1.52
CA LEU A 5 -8.25 -7.02 1.16
C LEU A 5 -6.76 -7.30 1.01
N GLU A 6 -6.17 -8.03 1.94
CA GLU A 6 -4.76 -8.42 1.89
C GLU A 6 -4.44 -9.25 0.64
N LYS A 7 -5.25 -10.29 0.38
CA LYS A 7 -5.09 -11.11 -0.83
C LYS A 7 -5.20 -10.27 -2.11
N CYS A 8 -6.21 -9.40 -2.20
CA CYS A 8 -6.43 -8.55 -3.36
C CYS A 8 -5.28 -7.54 -3.56
N ALA A 9 -4.77 -6.94 -2.49
CA ALA A 9 -3.61 -6.05 -2.54
C ALA A 9 -2.34 -6.79 -3.02
N VAL A 10 -2.08 -7.99 -2.50
CA VAL A 10 -0.92 -8.81 -2.91
C VAL A 10 -1.03 -9.22 -4.38
N GLU A 11 -2.21 -9.64 -4.84
CA GLU A 11 -2.44 -10.00 -6.25
C GLU A 11 -2.25 -8.80 -7.18
N ALA A 12 -2.76 -7.62 -6.80
CA ALA A 12 -2.57 -6.38 -7.55
C ALA A 12 -1.08 -6.01 -7.67
N VAL A 13 -0.35 -6.03 -6.55
CA VAL A 13 1.08 -5.72 -6.53
C VAL A 13 1.88 -6.75 -7.34
N ASN A 14 1.55 -8.05 -7.25
CA ASN A 14 2.22 -9.09 -8.03
C ASN A 14 2.05 -8.95 -9.55
N ASN A 15 0.98 -8.30 -9.99
CA ASN A 15 0.77 -7.99 -11.39
C ASN A 15 1.58 -6.75 -11.81
N VAL A 16 1.45 -5.66 -11.05
CA VAL A 16 2.10 -4.37 -11.36
C VAL A 16 3.62 -4.44 -11.23
N SER A 17 4.14 -5.14 -10.23
CA SER A 17 5.58 -5.22 -9.95
C SER A 17 6.38 -5.85 -11.09
N ARG A 18 5.76 -6.64 -11.97
CA ARG A 18 6.39 -7.20 -13.17
C ARG A 18 6.90 -6.12 -14.12
N MET A 19 6.23 -4.96 -14.16
CA MET A 19 6.65 -3.81 -14.97
C MET A 19 7.74 -2.97 -14.29
N TYR A 20 7.93 -3.13 -12.97
CA TYR A 20 8.85 -2.35 -12.16
C TYR A 20 9.72 -3.25 -11.27
N PRO A 21 10.55 -4.14 -11.85
CA PRO A 21 11.23 -5.22 -11.13
C PRO A 21 12.23 -4.75 -10.06
N ASN A 22 12.71 -3.51 -10.17
CA ASN A 22 13.65 -2.93 -9.21
C ASN A 22 12.95 -2.27 -8.00
N LEU A 23 11.63 -2.12 -8.04
CA LEU A 23 10.85 -1.56 -6.95
C LEU A 23 10.39 -2.67 -6.01
N LYS A 24 10.60 -2.44 -4.71
CA LYS A 24 10.26 -3.39 -3.63
C LYS A 24 9.13 -2.90 -2.75
N GLU A 25 8.60 -1.71 -3.04
CA GLU A 25 7.60 -1.05 -2.23
C GLU A 25 6.49 -0.51 -3.14
N PHE A 26 5.26 -0.84 -2.79
CA PHE A 26 4.06 -0.43 -3.48
C PHE A 26 3.01 -0.07 -2.45
N ALA A 27 2.07 0.81 -2.81
CA ALA A 27 0.86 1.04 -2.04
C ALA A 27 -0.36 0.82 -2.93
N VAL A 28 -1.44 0.28 -2.37
CA VAL A 28 -2.68 0.01 -3.09
C VAL A 28 -3.79 0.80 -2.44
N ASP A 29 -4.40 1.69 -3.20
CA ASP A 29 -5.53 2.48 -2.76
C ASP A 29 -6.81 1.74 -3.13
N MET A 30 -7.59 1.37 -2.12
CA MET A 30 -8.69 0.43 -2.25
C MET A 30 -9.93 0.90 -1.51
N GLY A 31 -11.09 0.52 -2.01
CA GLY A 31 -12.39 0.76 -1.38
C GLY A 31 -13.23 -0.52 -1.28
N ILE A 32 -14.21 -0.50 -0.39
CA ILE A 32 -15.24 -1.54 -0.29
C ILE A 32 -16.58 -0.85 -0.53
N ASP A 33 -17.37 -1.37 -1.47
CA ASP A 33 -18.71 -0.85 -1.72
C ASP A 33 -19.78 -1.43 -0.78
N THR A 34 -21.02 -0.95 -0.92
CA THR A 34 -22.17 -1.40 -0.10
C THR A 34 -22.53 -2.87 -0.31
N LYS A 35 -22.01 -3.52 -1.36
CA LYS A 35 -22.19 -4.95 -1.64
C LYS A 35 -20.96 -5.77 -1.25
N SER A 36 -20.07 -5.21 -0.42
CA SER A 36 -18.82 -5.86 0.02
C SER A 36 -17.86 -6.23 -1.12
N ARG A 37 -17.97 -5.57 -2.28
CA ARG A 37 -17.01 -5.76 -3.37
C ARG A 37 -15.82 -4.85 -3.15
N VAL A 38 -14.63 -5.40 -3.41
CA VAL A 38 -13.36 -4.69 -3.29
C VAL A 38 -13.04 -4.01 -4.61
N TRP A 39 -12.71 -2.72 -4.55
CA TRP A 39 -12.31 -1.91 -5.69
C TRP A 39 -10.87 -1.44 -5.48
N ILE A 40 -10.04 -1.53 -6.52
CA ILE A 40 -8.70 -0.93 -6.55
C ILE A 40 -8.80 0.35 -7.38
N TYR A 41 -8.40 1.48 -6.79
CA TYR A 41 -8.37 2.77 -7.46
C TYR A 41 -7.00 3.06 -8.07
N GLU A 42 -5.94 2.73 -7.34
CA GLU A 42 -4.56 3.01 -7.75
C GLU A 42 -3.58 2.00 -7.14
N VAL A 43 -2.50 1.70 -7.87
CA VAL A 43 -1.30 1.03 -7.35
C VAL A 43 -0.12 1.98 -7.49
N ASN A 44 0.28 2.58 -6.37
CA ASN A 44 1.34 3.57 -6.27
C ASN A 44 2.72 2.88 -6.24
N ILE A 45 3.59 3.22 -7.20
CA ILE A 45 4.97 2.71 -7.30
C ILE A 45 5.99 3.56 -6.50
N GLU A 46 5.62 4.78 -6.13
CA GLU A 46 6.37 5.63 -5.20
C GLU A 46 5.44 6.14 -4.09
N PRO A 47 5.28 5.40 -2.98
CA PRO A 47 4.36 5.81 -1.94
C PRO A 47 4.84 7.09 -1.26
N LEU A 48 3.96 8.10 -1.17
CA LEU A 48 4.17 9.37 -0.49
C LEU A 48 4.16 9.20 1.04
N THR A 49 5.27 8.71 1.60
CA THR A 49 5.36 8.45 3.05
C THR A 49 5.65 9.69 3.88
N LYS A 50 6.39 10.66 3.33
CA LYS A 50 6.75 11.92 4.02
C LYS A 50 5.61 12.93 4.09
N GLY A 51 4.56 12.75 3.28
CA GLY A 51 3.40 13.64 3.21
C GLY A 51 2.42 13.42 4.37
N ASN A 52 1.18 13.04 4.04
CA ASN A 52 0.05 13.01 4.96
C ASN A 52 0.33 12.23 6.26
N PHE A 53 0.96 11.05 6.18
CA PHE A 53 1.30 10.25 7.36
C PHE A 53 2.28 10.93 8.32
N GLY A 54 3.15 11.79 7.82
CA GLY A 54 4.11 12.53 8.64
C GLY A 54 3.49 13.63 9.49
N LYS A 55 2.29 14.11 9.11
CA LYS A 55 1.56 15.23 9.72
C LYS A 55 0.46 14.79 10.70
N LEU A 56 0.17 13.50 10.79
CA LEU A 56 -0.83 12.98 11.73
C LEU A 56 -0.36 13.16 13.19
N PRO A 57 -1.26 13.50 14.13
CA PRO A 57 -0.91 13.57 15.56
C PRO A 57 -0.33 12.25 16.09
N ASP A 58 -0.93 11.13 15.72
CA ASP A 58 -0.35 9.80 15.95
C ASP A 58 0.59 9.40 14.80
N ARG A 59 1.87 9.26 15.14
CA ARG A 59 2.95 8.90 14.21
C ARG A 59 3.30 7.41 14.21
N THR A 60 2.51 6.56 14.85
CA THR A 60 2.80 5.11 14.97
C THR A 60 2.86 4.45 13.60
N LEU A 61 1.87 4.69 12.73
CA LEU A 61 1.87 4.18 11.37
C LEU A 61 3.05 4.72 10.55
N TYR A 62 3.32 6.03 10.64
CA TYR A 62 4.45 6.66 9.97
C TYR A 62 5.80 6.03 10.34
N ARG A 63 6.04 5.76 11.63
CA ARG A 63 7.25 5.07 12.11
C ARG A 63 7.35 3.65 11.55
N LYS A 64 6.24 2.91 11.52
CA LYS A 64 6.19 1.55 10.94
C LYS A 64 6.55 1.56 9.45
N ILE A 65 5.96 2.46 8.68
CA ILE A 65 6.26 2.64 7.25
C ILE A 65 7.74 2.95 7.04
N LYS A 66 8.30 3.91 7.79
CA LYS A 66 9.74 4.23 7.73
C LYS A 66 10.64 3.03 8.02
N LYS A 67 10.30 2.22 9.02
CA LYS A 67 11.05 1.00 9.36
C LYS A 67 11.03 0.00 8.20
N MET A 68 9.86 -0.28 7.63
CA MET A 68 9.72 -1.20 6.49
C MET A 68 10.49 -0.70 5.27
N ARG A 69 10.39 0.59 4.93
CA ARG A 69 11.14 1.20 3.82
C ARG A 69 12.66 1.09 3.99
N LYS A 70 13.18 1.16 5.22
CA LYS A 70 14.60 0.92 5.50
C LYS A 70 15.01 -0.52 5.25
N MET A 71 14.12 -1.49 5.48
CA MET A 71 14.40 -2.92 5.24
C MET A 71 14.26 -3.31 3.76
N ALA A 72 13.41 -2.60 3.01
CA ALA A 72 13.21 -2.86 1.59
C ALA A 72 14.40 -2.38 0.74
N ARG A 73 15.03 -1.26 1.11
CA ARG A 73 16.24 -0.73 0.44
C ARG A 73 17.46 -1.60 0.75
#